data_AF-A0A1Z8SEU6-F1
#
_entry.id   AF-A0A1Z8SEU6-F1
#
_cell.length_a   1.000
_cell.length_b   1.000
_cell.length_c   1.000
_cell.angle_alpha   90.00
_cell.angle_beta   90.00
_cell.angle_gamma   90.00
#
_symmetry.space_group_name_H-M   'P 1'
#
loop_
_entity.id
_entity.type
_entity.pdbx_description
1 polymer ?
#
loop_
_entity_poly.entity_id
_entity_poly.type
_entity_poly.pdbx_seq_one_letter_code
_entity_poly.pdbx_strand_id
1 'polypeptide(L)'
;MKSSTERLKSVLKIREAELESAVGLLLLKKSGLHEVMEQLKELKKESASISQEMKSTNGVDESLEPMVHGRYLARLRREVMRLSKEVTGLQETVDVARSKVKSAHGRHGAVKLLITQRQEKELLQEMQKEQRQVDGDSCQRFIANEIRGEVS
;
A
#
# COMPACT_ATOMS: atom_id res chain seq x y z
N MET A 1 20.56 -25.68 11.93
CA MET A 1 19.24 -25.02 12.15
C MET A 1 19.41 -23.52 11.88
N LYS A 2 18.46 -22.86 11.19
CA LYS A 2 18.55 -21.41 10.91
C LYS A 2 18.49 -20.61 12.21
N SER A 3 19.32 -19.58 12.34
CA SER A 3 19.29 -18.70 13.50
C SER A 3 17.94 -17.99 13.58
N SER A 4 17.55 -17.57 14.78
CA SER A 4 16.24 -16.93 14.92
C SER A 4 16.18 -15.55 14.24
N THR A 5 17.32 -14.91 14.01
CA THR A 5 17.46 -13.66 13.26
C THR A 5 17.35 -13.90 11.75
N GLU A 6 17.92 -14.99 11.23
CA GLU A 6 17.68 -15.43 9.85
C GLU A 6 16.21 -15.75 9.57
N ARG A 7 15.53 -16.39 10.53
CA ARG A 7 14.09 -16.65 10.44
C ARG A 7 13.31 -15.33 10.33
N LEU A 8 13.58 -14.35 11.19
CA LEU A 8 12.92 -13.04 11.10
C LEU A 8 13.23 -12.31 9.79
N LYS A 9 14.48 -12.33 9.31
CA LYS A 9 14.85 -11.76 8.00
C LYS A 9 14.10 -12.45 6.86
N SER A 10 13.89 -13.76 6.91
CA SER A 10 13.10 -14.47 5.91
C SER A 10 11.62 -14.09 5.95
N VAL A 11 11.05 -13.93 7.15
CA VAL A 11 9.68 -13.44 7.32
C VAL A 11 9.55 -12.01 6.82
N LEU A 12 10.54 -11.15 7.05
CA LEU A 12 10.54 -9.78 6.55
C LEU A 12 10.43 -9.74 5.02
N LYS A 13 11.23 -10.54 4.31
CA LYS A 13 11.17 -10.65 2.84
C LYS A 13 9.79 -11.09 2.35
N ILE A 14 9.17 -12.05 3.04
CA ILE A 14 7.81 -12.50 2.70
C ILE A 14 6.80 -11.34 2.88
N ARG A 15 6.89 -10.60 3.99
CA ARG A 15 5.99 -9.46 4.25
C ARG A 15 6.23 -8.28 3.31
N GLU A 16 7.46 -8.08 2.88
CA GLU A 16 7.82 -7.09 1.86
C GLU A 16 7.17 -7.43 0.51
N ALA A 17 7.30 -8.69 0.05
CA ALA A 17 6.64 -9.15 -1.17
C ALA A 17 5.10 -9.09 -1.09
N GLU A 18 4.51 -9.41 0.06
CA GLU A 18 3.07 -9.26 0.28
C GLU A 18 2.62 -7.78 0.20
N LEU A 19 3.42 -6.86 0.75
CA LEU A 19 3.15 -5.43 0.70
C LEU A 19 3.25 -4.91 -0.74
N GLU A 20 4.31 -5.27 -1.47
CA GLU A 20 4.49 -4.91 -2.88
C GLU A 20 3.34 -5.42 -3.74
N SER A 21 2.93 -6.68 -3.56
CA SER A 21 1.78 -7.26 -4.26
C SER A 21 0.49 -6.51 -3.95
N ALA A 22 0.23 -6.17 -2.68
CA ALA A 22 -0.95 -5.40 -2.28
C ALA A 22 -0.95 -3.99 -2.88
N VAL A 23 0.21 -3.32 -2.94
CA VAL A 23 0.37 -2.00 -3.57
C VAL A 23 0.14 -2.10 -5.07
N GLY A 24 0.71 -3.10 -5.74
CA GLY A 24 0.49 -3.34 -7.17
C GLY A 24 -0.99 -3.53 -7.50
N LEU A 25 -1.71 -4.33 -6.70
CA LEU A 25 -3.15 -4.52 -6.86
C LEU A 25 -3.93 -3.22 -6.66
N LEU A 26 -3.58 -2.41 -5.66
CA LEU A 26 -4.21 -1.10 -5.43
C LEU A 26 -4.02 -0.17 -6.63
N LEU A 27 -2.81 -0.12 -7.20
CA LEU A 27 -2.51 0.71 -8.37
C LEU A 27 -3.34 0.28 -9.58
N LEU A 28 -3.44 -1.03 -9.84
CA LEU A 28 -4.27 -1.58 -10.92
C LEU A 28 -5.76 -1.24 -10.75
N LYS A 29 -6.29 -1.34 -9.53
CA LYS A 29 -7.70 -0.98 -9.26
C LYS A 29 -7.93 0.52 -9.40
N LYS A 30 -6.97 1.34 -8.98
CA LYS A 30 -7.04 2.80 -9.11
C LYS A 30 -6.96 3.24 -10.56
N SER A 31 -6.14 2.60 -11.40
CA SER A 31 -6.08 2.92 -12.84
C SER A 31 -7.40 2.58 -13.53
N GLY A 32 -7.96 1.39 -13.29
CA GLY A 32 -9.26 1.01 -13.84
C GLY A 32 -10.39 1.95 -13.40
N LEU A 33 -10.42 2.37 -12.12
CA LEU A 33 -11.36 3.39 -11.66
C LEU A 33 -11.17 4.73 -12.40
N HIS A 34 -9.93 5.15 -12.61
CA HIS A 34 -9.63 6.41 -13.29
C HIS A 34 -10.09 6.40 -14.75
N GLU A 35 -9.87 5.30 -15.48
CA GLU A 35 -10.32 5.10 -16.85
C GLU A 35 -11.84 5.24 -16.97
N VAL A 36 -12.60 4.56 -16.11
CA VAL A 36 -14.07 4.65 -16.10
C VAL A 36 -14.56 6.05 -15.72
N MET A 37 -13.84 6.74 -14.82
CA MET A 37 -14.17 8.14 -14.47
C MET A 37 -13.93 9.11 -15.64
N GLU A 38 -12.88 8.94 -16.42
CA GLU A 38 -12.65 9.76 -17.61
C GLU A 38 -13.69 9.46 -18.69
N GLN A 39 -14.06 8.20 -18.94
CA GLN A 39 -15.16 7.84 -19.84
C GLN A 39 -16.48 8.50 -19.44
N LEU A 40 -16.82 8.50 -18.14
CA LEU A 40 -18.00 9.18 -17.61
C LEU A 40 -17.97 10.68 -17.88
N LYS A 41 -16.80 11.31 -17.75
CA LYS A 41 -16.60 12.74 -17.98
C LYS A 41 -16.72 13.10 -19.45
N GLU A 42 -16.20 12.27 -20.34
CA GLU A 42 -16.37 12.40 -21.79
C GLU A 42 -17.84 12.32 -22.19
N LEU A 43 -18.57 11.31 -21.71
CA LEU A 43 -20.00 11.18 -21.98
C LEU A 43 -20.83 12.35 -21.45
N LYS A 44 -20.45 12.91 -20.30
CA LYS A 44 -21.11 14.13 -19.77
C LYS A 44 -20.86 15.34 -20.67
N LYS A 45 -19.63 15.50 -21.20
CA LYS A 45 -19.30 16.56 -22.16
C LYS A 45 -20.07 16.39 -23.47
N GLU A 46 -20.12 15.17 -23.99
CA GLU A 46 -20.86 14.84 -25.21
C GLU A 46 -22.36 15.13 -25.04
N SER A 47 -22.95 14.68 -23.93
CA SER A 47 -24.34 14.98 -23.61
C SER A 47 -24.62 16.48 -23.50
N ALA A 48 -23.67 17.27 -23.00
CA ALA A 48 -23.79 18.72 -22.91
C ALA A 48 -23.66 19.40 -24.29
N SER A 49 -22.72 18.96 -25.13
CA SER A 49 -22.54 19.45 -26.51
C SER A 49 -23.81 19.27 -27.31
N ILE A 50 -24.37 18.06 -27.31
CA ILE A 50 -25.59 17.74 -28.06
C ILE A 50 -26.80 18.52 -27.53
N SER A 51 -26.87 18.71 -26.22
CA SER A 51 -27.92 19.55 -25.63
C SER A 51 -27.79 21.02 -26.03
N GLN A 52 -26.57 21.51 -26.30
CA GLN A 52 -26.32 22.86 -26.78
C GLN A 52 -26.60 22.98 -28.28
N GLU A 53 -26.18 22.01 -29.09
CA GLU A 53 -26.47 21.91 -30.52
C GLU A 53 -27.97 21.91 -30.80
N MET A 54 -28.75 21.17 -30.02
CA MET A 54 -30.23 21.19 -30.10
C MET A 54 -30.83 22.56 -29.78
N LYS A 55 -30.25 23.33 -28.85
CA LYS A 55 -30.75 24.68 -28.55
C LYS A 55 -30.45 25.66 -29.68
N SER A 56 -29.35 25.48 -30.40
CA SER A 56 -28.96 26.33 -31.54
C SER A 56 -29.67 25.98 -32.85
N THR A 57 -30.23 24.77 -32.99
CA THR A 57 -30.89 24.28 -34.21
C THR A 57 -32.42 24.47 -34.23
N ASN A 58 -33.02 25.00 -33.15
CA ASN A 58 -34.45 25.34 -33.00
C ASN A 58 -35.01 26.39 -34.01
N GLY A 59 -34.37 26.59 -35.16
CA GLY A 59 -34.82 27.50 -36.23
C GLY A 59 -34.87 26.87 -37.63
N VAL A 60 -34.55 25.58 -37.80
CA VAL A 60 -34.54 24.92 -39.12
C VAL A 60 -35.24 23.55 -39.06
N ASP A 61 -36.44 23.50 -39.66
CA ASP A 61 -37.22 22.34 -40.11
C ASP A 61 -37.45 21.17 -39.12
N GLU A 62 -38.59 21.24 -38.41
CA GLU A 62 -38.97 20.39 -37.27
C GLU A 62 -39.86 19.20 -37.69
N SER A 63 -39.37 17.97 -37.60
CA SER A 63 -40.24 16.81 -37.25
C SER A 63 -39.48 15.52 -36.92
N LEU A 64 -38.30 15.31 -37.52
CA LEU A 64 -37.51 14.08 -37.33
C LEU A 64 -36.30 14.24 -36.39
N GLU A 65 -35.60 15.38 -36.43
CA GLU A 65 -34.40 15.65 -35.62
C GLU A 65 -34.64 15.59 -34.10
N PRO A 66 -35.69 16.21 -33.53
CA PRO A 66 -35.91 16.21 -32.09
C PRO A 66 -36.11 14.80 -31.50
N MET A 67 -36.70 13.89 -32.28
CA MET A 67 -36.98 12.52 -31.86
C MET A 67 -35.70 11.65 -31.88
N VAL A 68 -34.84 11.83 -32.88
CA VAL A 68 -33.55 11.13 -33.00
C VAL A 68 -32.61 11.58 -31.88
N HIS A 69 -32.48 12.88 -31.66
CA HIS A 69 -31.66 13.42 -30.56
C HIS A 69 -32.23 13.06 -29.18
N GLY A 70 -33.55 13.02 -29.01
CA GLY A 70 -34.19 12.55 -27.78
C GLY A 70 -33.84 11.09 -27.44
N ARG A 71 -33.88 10.19 -28.44
CA ARG A 71 -33.45 8.78 -28.27
C ARG A 71 -31.96 8.67 -27.97
N TYR A 72 -31.13 9.49 -28.60
CA TYR A 72 -29.69 9.53 -28.36
C TYR A 72 -29.35 9.99 -26.93
N LEU A 73 -29.93 11.11 -26.47
CA LEU A 73 -29.77 11.58 -25.10
C LEU A 73 -30.28 10.56 -24.07
N ALA A 74 -31.38 9.85 -24.37
CA ALA A 74 -31.86 8.77 -23.51
C ALA A 74 -30.87 7.58 -23.45
N ARG A 75 -30.15 7.29 -24.54
CA ARG A 75 -29.06 6.29 -24.54
C ARG A 75 -27.87 6.77 -23.71
N LEU A 76 -27.43 8.02 -23.89
CA LEU A 76 -26.34 8.61 -23.10
C LEU A 76 -26.66 8.63 -21.60
N ARG A 77 -27.89 8.98 -21.20
CA ARG A 77 -28.32 8.93 -19.79
C ARG A 77 -28.23 7.53 -19.19
N ARG A 78 -28.62 6.50 -19.95
CA ARG A 78 -28.50 5.10 -19.51
C ARG A 78 -27.04 4.68 -19.35
N GLU A 79 -26.18 5.09 -20.28
CA GLU A 79 -24.76 4.79 -20.20
C GLU A 79 -24.08 5.51 -19.03
N VAL A 80 -24.42 6.78 -18.78
CA VAL A 80 -23.96 7.52 -17.60
C VAL A 80 -24.40 6.84 -16.31
N MET A 81 -25.64 6.34 -16.23
CA MET A 81 -26.11 5.57 -15.06
C MET A 81 -25.34 4.25 -14.91
N ARG A 82 -25.07 3.53 -16.00
CA ARG A 82 -24.30 2.28 -15.99
C ARG A 82 -22.88 2.53 -15.45
N LEU A 83 -22.18 3.51 -16.04
CA LEU A 83 -20.83 3.88 -15.63
C LEU A 83 -20.78 4.45 -14.21
N SER A 84 -21.81 5.19 -13.77
CA SER A 84 -21.85 5.69 -12.39
C SER A 84 -21.93 4.54 -11.38
N LYS A 85 -22.73 3.49 -11.67
CA LYS A 85 -22.77 2.28 -10.84
C LYS A 85 -21.44 1.53 -10.86
N GLU A 86 -20.80 1.46 -12.03
CA GLU A 86 -19.48 0.85 -12.19
C GLU A 86 -18.41 1.61 -11.39
N VAL A 87 -18.42 2.94 -11.40
CA VAL A 87 -17.54 3.80 -10.58
C VAL A 87 -17.73 3.49 -9.09
N THR A 88 -18.97 3.41 -8.60
CA THR A 88 -19.24 3.08 -7.19
C THR A 88 -18.70 1.70 -6.83
N GLY A 89 -18.96 0.69 -7.66
CA GLY A 89 -18.42 -0.65 -7.43
C GLY A 89 -16.89 -0.69 -7.45
N LEU A 90 -16.26 0.01 -8.40
CA LEU A 90 -14.80 0.11 -8.48
C LEU A 90 -14.22 0.88 -7.28
N GLN A 91 -14.87 1.94 -6.79
CA GLN A 91 -14.47 2.65 -5.58
C GLN A 91 -14.44 1.72 -4.36
N GLU A 92 -15.48 0.90 -4.17
CA GLU A 92 -15.51 -0.12 -3.10
C GLU A 92 -14.34 -1.09 -3.24
N THR A 93 -14.01 -1.56 -4.46
CA THR A 93 -12.86 -2.45 -4.66
C THR A 93 -11.51 -1.77 -4.37
N VAL A 94 -11.38 -0.48 -4.67
CA VAL A 94 -10.20 0.33 -4.35
C VAL A 94 -10.07 0.49 -2.83
N ASP A 95 -11.17 0.72 -2.12
CA ASP A 95 -11.16 0.85 -0.65
C ASP A 95 -10.78 -0.46 0.05
N VAL A 96 -11.27 -1.59 -0.46
CA VAL A 96 -10.84 -2.92 0.00
C VAL A 96 -9.34 -3.12 -0.27
N ALA A 97 -8.85 -2.78 -1.46
CA ALA A 97 -7.42 -2.89 -1.78
C ALA A 97 -6.56 -1.98 -0.90
N ARG A 98 -7.02 -0.75 -0.62
CA ARG A 98 -6.35 0.20 0.27
C ARG A 98 -6.26 -0.35 1.70
N SER A 99 -7.33 -0.98 2.18
CA SER A 99 -7.35 -1.61 3.51
C SER A 99 -6.36 -2.79 3.58
N LYS A 100 -6.23 -3.58 2.51
CA LYS A 100 -5.22 -4.64 2.40
C LYS A 100 -3.80 -4.08 2.45
N VAL A 101 -3.52 -2.99 1.74
CA VAL A 101 -2.20 -2.30 1.80
C VAL A 101 -1.88 -1.83 3.21
N LYS A 102 -2.84 -1.19 3.89
CA LYS A 102 -2.65 -0.76 5.29
C LYS A 102 -2.32 -1.95 6.21
N SER A 103 -3.05 -3.06 6.07
CA SER A 103 -2.80 -4.27 6.86
C SER A 103 -1.42 -4.88 6.58
N ALA A 104 -1.05 -5.01 5.30
CA ALA A 104 0.26 -5.55 4.89
C ALA A 104 1.40 -4.65 5.40
N HIS A 105 1.25 -3.32 5.29
CA HIS A 105 2.21 -2.35 5.79
C HIS A 105 2.41 -2.47 7.30
N GLY A 106 1.31 -2.62 8.07
CA GLY A 106 1.38 -2.83 9.52
C GLY A 106 2.13 -4.12 9.89
N ARG A 107 1.86 -5.24 9.20
CA ARG A 107 2.57 -6.51 9.44
C ARG A 107 4.05 -6.41 9.10
N HIS A 108 4.39 -5.79 7.98
CA HIS A 108 5.77 -5.57 7.57
C HIS A 108 6.51 -4.68 8.60
N GLY A 109 5.89 -3.59 9.05
CA GLY A 109 6.44 -2.73 10.10
C GLY A 109 6.66 -3.47 11.43
N ALA A 110 5.72 -4.32 11.84
CA ALA A 110 5.86 -5.13 13.05
C ALA A 110 7.06 -6.08 12.98
N VAL A 111 7.29 -6.72 11.82
CA VAL A 111 8.45 -7.60 11.64
C VAL A 111 9.76 -6.81 11.64
N LYS A 112 9.80 -5.63 11.01
CA LYS A 112 10.97 -4.73 11.10
C LYS A 112 11.30 -4.38 12.54
N LEU A 113 10.29 -3.99 13.32
CA LEU A 113 10.47 -3.66 14.74
C LEU A 113 11.02 -4.84 15.54
N LEU A 114 10.50 -6.05 15.33
CA LEU A 114 10.99 -7.26 15.99
C LEU A 114 12.45 -7.57 15.65
N ILE A 115 12.89 -7.29 14.43
CA ILE A 115 14.29 -7.44 14.02
C ILE A 115 15.16 -6.44 14.79
N THR A 116 14.77 -5.16 14.82
CA THR A 116 15.52 -4.12 15.53
C THR A 116 15.64 -4.43 17.02
N GLN A 117 14.53 -4.75 17.69
CA GLN A 117 14.52 -5.12 19.10
C GLN A 117 15.40 -6.35 19.40
N ARG A 118 15.50 -7.27 18.44
CA ARG A 118 16.35 -8.44 18.59
C ARG A 118 17.83 -8.09 18.46
N GLN A 119 18.18 -7.26 17.48
CA GLN A 119 19.56 -6.79 17.31
C GLN A 119 20.03 -6.03 18.54
N GLU A 120 19.18 -5.17 19.12
CA GLU A 120 19.46 -4.47 20.37
C GLU A 120 19.71 -5.45 21.53
N LYS A 121 18.88 -6.49 21.66
CA LYS A 121 19.07 -7.53 22.69
C LYS A 121 20.36 -8.34 22.48
N GLU A 122 20.69 -8.66 21.24
CA GLU A 122 21.93 -9.40 20.90
C GLU A 122 23.16 -8.56 21.26
N LEU A 123 23.18 -7.26 20.91
CA LEU A 123 24.23 -6.33 21.28
C LEU A 123 24.37 -6.16 22.81
N LEU A 124 23.25 -6.03 23.53
CA LEU A 124 23.26 -5.96 25.00
C LEU A 124 23.83 -7.22 25.64
N GLN A 125 23.50 -8.40 25.09
CA GLN A 125 24.04 -9.67 25.59
C GLN A 125 25.53 -9.83 25.30
N GLU A 126 26.00 -9.37 24.14
CA GLU A 126 27.42 -9.36 23.80
C GLU A 126 28.20 -8.43 24.74
N MET A 127 27.74 -7.20 24.95
CA MET A 127 28.35 -6.29 25.92
C MET A 127 28.39 -6.87 27.34
N GLN A 128 27.32 -7.49 27.81
CA GLN A 128 27.30 -8.12 29.14
C GLN A 128 28.27 -9.30 29.24
N LYS A 129 28.46 -10.06 28.16
CA LYS A 129 29.43 -11.17 28.12
C LYS A 129 30.86 -10.65 28.13
N GLU A 130 31.16 -9.65 27.32
CA GLU A 130 32.47 -9.00 27.29
C GLU A 130 32.81 -8.41 28.65
N GLN A 131 31.87 -7.72 29.29
CA GLN A 131 32.09 -7.14 30.62
C GLN A 131 32.38 -8.21 31.68
N ARG A 132 31.62 -9.32 31.68
CA ARG A 132 31.89 -10.46 32.58
C ARG A 132 33.24 -11.12 32.31
N GLN A 133 33.68 -11.18 31.05
CA GLN A 133 35.00 -11.69 30.70
C GLN A 133 36.10 -10.77 31.22
N VAL A 134 35.97 -9.46 31.03
CA VAL A 134 36.93 -8.48 31.57
C VAL A 134 37.00 -8.55 33.09
N ASP A 135 35.85 -8.63 33.77
CA ASP A 135 35.79 -8.76 35.23
C ASP A 135 36.43 -10.07 35.72
N GLY A 136 36.14 -11.18 35.03
CA GLY A 136 36.72 -12.49 35.32
C GLY A 136 38.24 -12.52 35.11
N ASP A 137 38.71 -11.98 33.99
CA ASP A 137 40.13 -11.86 33.66
C ASP A 137 40.87 -10.95 34.66
N SER A 138 40.25 -9.86 35.09
CA SER A 138 40.78 -8.95 36.11
C SER A 138 40.93 -9.67 37.45
N CYS A 139 39.91 -10.42 37.88
CA CYS A 139 39.96 -11.21 39.11
C CYS A 139 41.03 -12.30 39.06
N GLN A 140 41.17 -13.00 37.93
CA GLN A 140 42.23 -14.01 37.75
C GLN A 140 43.64 -13.41 37.80
N ARG A 141 43.85 -12.25 37.19
CA ARG A 141 45.15 -11.54 37.27
C ARG A 141 45.46 -11.07 38.67
N PHE A 142 44.47 -10.55 39.40
CA PHE A 142 44.62 -10.15 40.79
C PHE A 142 45.06 -11.32 41.67
N ILE A 143 44.35 -12.45 41.60
CA ILE A 143 44.68 -13.68 42.35
C ILE A 143 46.08 -14.18 41.96
N ALA A 144 46.42 -14.18 40.67
CA ALA A 144 47.72 -14.65 40.21
C ALA A 144 48.88 -13.77 40.71
N ASN A 145 48.70 -12.46 40.77
CA ASN A 145 49.71 -11.53 41.28
C ASN A 145 49.87 -11.63 42.80
N GLU A 146 48.78 -11.84 43.53
CA GLU A 146 48.80 -12.09 44.98
C GLU A 146 49.55 -13.38 45.32
N ILE A 147 49.35 -14.46 44.54
CA ILE A 147 50.09 -15.73 44.70
C ILE A 147 51.58 -15.58 44.36
N ARG A 148 51.96 -14.69 43.44
CA ARG A 148 53.36 -14.45 43.06
C ARG A 148 54.10 -13.48 43.99
N GLY A 149 53.41 -12.83 44.93
CA GLY A 149 54.01 -11.85 45.83
C GLY A 149 54.41 -10.54 45.15
N GLU A 150 53.90 -10.28 43.94
CA GLU A 150 54.10 -9.05 43.19
C GLU A 150 53.03 -8.04 43.64
N VAL A 151 53.26 -7.40 44.78
CA VAL A 151 52.40 -6.30 45.25
C VAL A 151 52.82 -5.01 44.51
N SER A 152 51.82 -4.32 43.95
CA SER A 152 51.95 -3.12 43.10
C SER A 152 52.76 -1.98 43.71
#